data_AF-A0A2Z6AX15-F1
#
_entry.id   AF-A0A2Z6AX15-F1
#
_cell.length_a   1.000
_cell.length_b   1.000
_cell.length_c   1.000
_cell.angle_alpha   90.00
_cell.angle_beta   90.00
_cell.angle_gamma   90.00
#
_symmetry.space_group_name_H-M   'P 1'
#
loop_
_entity.id
_entity.type
_entity.pdbx_description
1 polymer ?
#
loop_
_entity_poly.entity_id
_entity_poly.type
_entity_poly.pdbx_seq_one_letter_code
_entity_poly.pdbx_strand_id
1 'polypeptide(L)'
;MNLKQLSPLLVVLMLALLLCACDNRTVNTLLMVDEKAPEPPKIWEGLPEPLSRVVKAAGNNGGQIRGFIENYEEGTPKYDAAAKQVQQMCLADAAGLNINELVDNLEQAYASRETMPWGSLLSEDLFLNYVVPHRVGHEMFRPWRKPLYDDLAPRLGQFGSISEAVRAVRLWTYEQAHFEPSREYVAAAVDTVNCSKGSGEELAVLLTCALRAVCVPARLGGHGAGLVEYWDGQWQLVNAMDSSDLPLAARETADRRREEQDRALKGSALAWMASQRKMACSRNDADRVLTQARGNWKEVAAYLLAIPGYRAEAYCAYVTHLSDKELASLRPASALDNVRMALATSKAKPEKEKSWNEFVTNVLPNRIFNEPPSMWRGAYTKQFMGYKLLLEPEVRAAVLVWAQSLELTEGFPAGPMMTPLQIIKSNRVSNETERQLAERAALRALGYK
;
A
#
# COMPACT_ATOMS: atom_id res chain seq x y z
N MET A 1 -8.77 57.02 -4.17
CA MET A 1 -9.80 56.09 -3.66
C MET A 1 -9.40 55.67 -2.25
N ASN A 2 -10.29 55.79 -1.26
CA ASN A 2 -9.94 55.60 0.15
C ASN A 2 -9.77 54.09 0.46
N LEU A 3 -8.56 53.67 0.85
CA LEU A 3 -8.15 52.25 1.01
C LEU A 3 -8.95 51.46 2.08
N LYS A 4 -9.76 52.14 2.89
CA LYS A 4 -10.59 51.53 3.94
C LYS A 4 -11.91 50.91 3.44
N GLN A 5 -12.22 50.98 2.14
CA GLN A 5 -13.45 50.43 1.55
C GLN A 5 -13.23 49.23 0.62
N LEU A 6 -12.00 48.74 0.49
CA LEU A 6 -11.68 47.59 -0.36
C LEU A 6 -11.83 46.27 0.40
N SER A 7 -12.47 45.28 -0.22
CA SER A 7 -12.60 43.95 0.37
C SER A 7 -11.21 43.32 0.57
N PRO A 8 -11.03 42.46 1.60
CA PRO A 8 -9.74 41.79 1.86
C PRO A 8 -9.20 41.04 0.63
N LEU A 9 -10.10 40.51 -0.21
CA LEU A 9 -9.77 39.83 -1.45
C LEU A 9 -9.09 40.76 -2.47
N LEU A 10 -9.52 42.02 -2.58
CA LEU A 10 -8.91 43.00 -3.48
C LEU A 10 -7.53 43.46 -3.00
N VAL A 11 -7.33 43.53 -1.67
CA VAL A 11 -6.03 43.89 -1.07
C VAL A 11 -5.00 42.79 -1.31
N VAL A 12 -5.39 41.52 -1.19
CA VAL A 12 -4.53 40.36 -1.50
C VAL A 12 -4.23 40.28 -3.01
N LEU A 13 -5.21 40.54 -3.88
CA LEU A 13 -4.99 40.56 -5.33
C LEU A 13 -4.04 41.71 -5.75
N MET A 14 -4.18 42.89 -5.14
CA MET A 14 -3.31 44.03 -5.42
C MET A 14 -1.88 43.82 -4.87
N LEU A 15 -1.73 43.18 -3.70
CA LEU A 15 -0.41 42.80 -3.17
C LEU A 15 0.27 41.74 -4.04
N ALA A 16 -0.48 40.77 -4.56
CA ALA A 16 0.04 39.77 -5.50
C ALA A 16 0.46 40.39 -6.85
N LEU A 17 -0.29 41.39 -7.35
CA LEU A 17 0.04 42.12 -8.57
C LEU A 17 1.25 43.06 -8.38
N LEU A 18 1.41 43.68 -7.21
CA LEU A 18 2.57 44.51 -6.87
C LEU A 18 3.85 43.68 -6.68
N LEU A 19 3.75 42.48 -6.11
CA LEU A 19 4.86 41.53 -5.99
C LEU A 19 5.28 40.94 -7.36
N CYS A 20 4.35 40.85 -8.32
CA CYS A 20 4.67 40.48 -9.70
C CYS A 20 5.27 41.62 -10.55
N ALA A 21 5.15 42.88 -10.11
CA ALA A 21 5.58 44.06 -10.89
C ALA A 21 6.96 44.62 -10.51
N CYS A 22 7.58 44.10 -9.44
CA CYS A 22 8.95 44.47 -9.07
C CYS A 22 9.95 43.52 -9.73
N ASP A 23 10.69 44.03 -10.71
CA ASP A 23 11.85 43.35 -11.28
C ASP A 23 12.87 43.03 -10.18
N ASN A 24 13.24 41.75 -10.04
CA ASN A 24 14.18 41.22 -9.05
C ASN A 24 15.55 41.92 -9.08
N ARG A 25 15.87 42.65 -10.14
CA ARG A 25 17.13 43.40 -10.27
C ARG A 25 17.27 44.60 -9.34
N THR A 26 16.18 45.29 -8.99
CA THR A 26 16.28 46.55 -8.22
C THR A 26 16.44 46.32 -6.72
N VAL A 27 16.02 45.15 -6.22
CA VAL A 27 16.14 44.77 -4.79
C VAL A 27 17.53 44.23 -4.48
N ASN A 28 18.17 43.54 -5.43
CA ASN A 28 19.50 42.94 -5.24
C ASN A 28 20.66 43.94 -5.25
N THR A 29 20.48 45.17 -5.75
CA THR A 29 21.55 46.17 -5.78
C THR A 29 21.68 46.95 -4.47
N LEU A 30 20.69 46.90 -3.57
CA LEU A 30 20.68 47.66 -2.31
C LEU A 30 21.11 46.86 -1.07
N LEU A 31 21.16 45.54 -1.18
CA LEU A 31 21.69 44.65 -0.16
C LEU A 31 22.86 43.94 -0.81
N MET A 32 24.09 44.18 -0.32
CA MET A 32 25.23 43.33 -0.63
C MET A 32 24.98 41.95 -0.02
N VAL A 33 24.09 41.18 -0.64
CA VAL A 33 23.83 39.78 -0.31
C VAL A 33 24.92 39.01 -1.04
N ASP A 34 25.80 38.41 -0.27
CA ASP A 34 26.72 37.35 -0.70
C ASP A 34 26.05 36.46 -1.76
N GLU A 35 26.82 36.08 -2.78
CA GLU A 35 26.41 35.09 -3.78
C GLU A 35 25.72 33.92 -3.07
N LYS A 36 24.42 33.77 -3.32
CA LYS A 36 23.57 32.74 -2.70
C LYS A 36 24.29 31.41 -2.91
N ALA A 37 24.76 30.81 -1.82
CA ALA A 37 25.47 29.52 -1.86
C ALA A 37 24.72 28.56 -2.80
N PRO A 38 25.43 27.83 -3.68
CA PRO A 38 24.78 26.98 -4.67
C PRO A 38 23.80 26.05 -3.95
N GLU A 39 22.55 26.02 -4.43
CA GLU A 39 21.55 25.12 -3.87
C GLU A 39 22.11 23.69 -3.91
N PRO A 40 21.98 22.91 -2.83
CA PRO A 40 22.50 21.55 -2.80
C PRO A 40 21.91 20.77 -3.99
N PRO A 41 22.72 19.92 -4.65
CA PRO A 41 22.26 19.18 -5.82
C PRO A 41 21.01 18.39 -5.47
N LYS A 42 20.05 18.42 -6.39
CA LYS A 42 18.77 17.73 -6.18
C LYS A 42 19.03 16.24 -6.11
N ILE A 43 18.24 15.53 -5.31
CA ILE A 43 18.50 14.10 -5.04
C ILE A 43 18.42 13.19 -6.28
N TRP A 44 17.83 13.63 -7.38
CA TRP A 44 17.83 12.91 -8.66
C TRP A 44 18.98 13.29 -9.60
N GLU A 45 19.77 14.32 -9.29
CA GLU A 45 20.91 14.73 -10.11
C GLU A 45 22.05 13.70 -10.00
N GLY A 46 22.71 13.44 -11.14
CA GLY A 46 23.79 12.45 -11.27
C GLY A 46 23.31 11.04 -11.63
N LEU A 47 22.00 10.74 -11.52
CA LEU A 47 21.46 9.45 -11.94
C LEU A 47 21.14 9.43 -13.44
N PRO A 48 21.40 8.32 -14.16
CA PRO A 48 20.98 8.19 -15.55
C PRO A 48 19.45 8.07 -15.66
N GLU A 49 18.90 8.41 -16.83
CA GLU A 49 17.52 8.04 -17.16
C GLU A 49 17.41 6.51 -17.36
N PRO A 50 16.32 5.86 -16.92
CA PRO A 50 15.11 6.45 -16.31
C PRO A 50 15.16 6.59 -14.78
N LEU A 51 16.27 6.29 -14.11
CA LEU A 51 16.37 6.29 -12.63
C LEU A 51 16.15 7.68 -12.05
N SER A 52 16.76 8.71 -12.64
CA SER A 52 16.56 10.12 -12.27
C SER A 52 15.08 10.49 -12.23
N ARG A 53 14.32 10.13 -13.28
CA ARG A 53 12.86 10.35 -13.35
C ARG A 53 12.12 9.68 -12.21
N VAL A 54 12.43 8.43 -11.86
CA VAL A 54 11.75 7.70 -10.78
C VAL A 54 12.05 8.35 -9.43
N VAL A 55 13.32 8.69 -9.16
CA VAL A 55 13.74 9.35 -7.92
C VAL A 55 13.10 10.74 -7.78
N LYS A 56 12.98 11.50 -8.87
CA LYS A 56 12.27 12.78 -8.88
C LYS A 56 10.77 12.59 -8.61
N ALA A 57 10.13 11.59 -9.22
CA ALA A 57 8.71 11.33 -9.07
C ALA A 57 8.33 10.81 -7.67
N ALA A 58 9.27 10.17 -6.97
CA ALA A 58 9.11 9.74 -5.58
C ALA A 58 8.90 10.91 -4.59
N GLY A 59 9.21 12.15 -4.98
CA GLY A 59 9.06 13.35 -4.13
C GLY A 59 9.82 13.20 -2.81
N ASN A 60 9.12 13.35 -1.68
CA ASN A 60 9.72 13.20 -0.35
C ASN A 60 10.29 11.79 -0.08
N ASN A 61 9.93 10.79 -0.89
CA ASN A 61 10.46 9.43 -0.80
C ASN A 61 11.71 9.20 -1.67
N GLY A 62 12.15 10.19 -2.45
CA GLY A 62 13.27 10.05 -3.39
C GLY A 62 14.58 9.56 -2.75
N GLY A 63 14.84 9.94 -1.50
CA GLY A 63 16.02 9.48 -0.77
C GLY A 63 16.00 7.99 -0.41
N GLN A 64 14.81 7.39 -0.23
CA GLN A 64 14.70 5.95 -0.03
C GLN A 64 15.02 5.19 -1.33
N ILE A 65 14.52 5.70 -2.46
CA ILE A 65 14.72 5.08 -3.77
C ILE A 65 16.17 5.21 -4.22
N ARG A 66 16.77 6.40 -4.08
CA ARG A 66 18.19 6.61 -4.38
C ARG A 66 19.08 5.80 -3.45
N GLY A 67 18.80 5.81 -2.15
CA GLY A 67 19.56 5.04 -1.17
C GLY A 67 19.54 3.54 -1.46
N PHE A 68 18.45 3.00 -2.01
CA PHE A 68 18.39 1.59 -2.44
C PHE A 68 19.37 1.27 -3.57
N ILE A 69 19.50 2.16 -4.57
CA ILE A 69 20.47 1.98 -5.67
C ILE A 69 21.89 2.06 -5.10
N GLU A 70 22.17 3.10 -4.32
CA GLU A 70 23.49 3.38 -3.73
C GLU A 70 23.88 2.40 -2.61
N ASN A 71 22.97 1.53 -2.17
CA ASN A 71 23.28 0.43 -1.26
C ASN A 71 24.19 -0.64 -1.91
N TYR A 72 24.30 -0.62 -3.23
CA TYR A 72 25.11 -1.58 -4.00
C TYR A 72 26.20 -0.84 -4.78
N GLU A 73 27.39 -1.45 -4.84
CA GLU A 73 28.53 -0.89 -5.56
C GLU A 73 28.27 -0.89 -7.08
N GLU A 74 28.53 0.24 -7.73
CA GLU A 74 28.35 0.42 -9.17
C GLU A 74 29.20 -0.60 -9.97
N GLY A 75 28.60 -1.19 -11.00
CA GLY A 75 29.23 -2.25 -11.80
C GLY A 75 29.09 -3.67 -11.23
N THR A 76 28.40 -3.84 -10.10
CA THR A 76 28.04 -5.18 -9.58
C THR A 76 26.69 -5.66 -10.14
N PRO A 77 26.46 -6.99 -10.26
CA PRO A 77 25.15 -7.50 -10.67
C PRO A 77 23.99 -7.03 -9.78
N LYS A 78 24.23 -6.84 -8.48
CA LYS A 78 23.22 -6.34 -7.55
C LYS A 78 22.88 -4.87 -7.78
N TYR A 79 23.85 -4.05 -8.20
CA TYR A 79 23.58 -2.67 -8.61
C TYR A 79 22.69 -2.65 -9.86
N ASP A 80 23.00 -3.47 -10.87
CA ASP A 80 22.19 -3.58 -12.09
C ASP A 80 20.77 -4.06 -11.76
N ALA A 81 20.64 -5.02 -10.85
CA ALA A 81 19.35 -5.52 -10.40
C ALA A 81 18.54 -4.47 -9.60
N ALA A 82 19.20 -3.71 -8.73
CA ALA A 82 18.56 -2.61 -7.99
C ALA A 82 18.09 -1.51 -8.95
N ALA A 83 18.93 -1.10 -9.90
CA ALA A 83 18.58 -0.16 -10.95
C ALA A 83 17.41 -0.67 -11.80
N LYS A 84 17.42 -1.95 -12.19
CA LYS A 84 16.34 -2.58 -12.95
C LYS A 84 15.03 -2.59 -12.18
N GLN A 85 15.08 -2.92 -10.89
CA GLN A 85 13.90 -2.92 -10.02
C GLN A 85 13.32 -1.50 -9.89
N VAL A 86 14.15 -0.46 -9.73
CA VAL A 86 13.70 0.94 -9.71
C VAL A 86 13.09 1.36 -11.03
N GLN A 87 13.70 0.99 -12.17
CA GLN A 87 13.15 1.28 -13.50
C GLN A 87 11.73 0.71 -13.69
N GLN A 88 11.42 -0.42 -13.05
CA GLN A 88 10.14 -1.12 -13.17
C GLN A 88 9.11 -0.67 -12.13
N MET A 89 9.44 0.26 -11.23
CA MET A 89 8.51 0.73 -10.21
C MET A 89 7.36 1.55 -10.80
N CYS A 90 6.14 1.27 -10.34
CA CYS A 90 5.02 2.17 -10.53
C CYS A 90 5.18 3.44 -9.66
N LEU A 91 4.40 4.48 -9.97
CA LEU A 91 4.44 5.75 -9.22
C LEU A 91 4.08 5.57 -7.73
N ALA A 92 3.15 4.67 -7.43
CA ALA A 92 2.76 4.35 -6.06
C ALA A 92 3.95 3.78 -5.26
N ASP A 93 4.73 2.89 -5.85
CA ASP A 93 5.91 2.30 -5.20
C ASP A 93 7.01 3.34 -4.99
N ALA A 94 7.31 4.13 -6.02
CA ALA A 94 8.30 5.19 -5.92
C ALA A 94 7.98 6.16 -4.77
N ALA A 95 6.69 6.49 -4.57
CA ALA A 95 6.23 7.37 -3.49
C ALA A 95 6.11 6.68 -2.11
N GLY A 96 6.15 5.35 -2.05
CA GLY A 96 5.70 4.57 -0.89
C GLY A 96 6.72 3.63 -0.25
N LEU A 97 7.54 2.94 -1.06
CA LEU A 97 8.44 1.89 -0.59
C LEU A 97 9.67 2.47 0.09
N ASN A 98 10.13 1.79 1.13
CA ASN A 98 11.36 2.18 1.83
C ASN A 98 12.55 1.30 1.42
N ILE A 99 13.76 1.79 1.71
CA ILE A 99 15.01 1.12 1.33
C ILE A 99 15.09 -0.32 1.87
N ASN A 100 14.66 -0.57 3.11
CA ASN A 100 14.78 -1.88 3.73
C ASN A 100 13.87 -2.91 3.05
N GLU A 101 12.67 -2.51 2.65
CA GLU A 101 11.74 -3.38 1.88
C GLU A 101 12.34 -3.79 0.53
N LEU A 102 13.04 -2.86 -0.14
CA LEU A 102 13.65 -3.08 -1.45
C LEU A 102 14.93 -3.93 -1.35
N VAL A 103 15.78 -3.66 -0.36
CA VAL A 103 16.98 -4.45 -0.07
C VAL A 103 16.59 -5.87 0.33
N ASP A 104 15.67 -6.04 1.28
CA ASP A 104 15.22 -7.39 1.67
C ASP A 104 14.63 -8.15 0.47
N ASN A 105 13.83 -7.48 -0.36
CA ASN A 105 13.35 -8.08 -1.61
C ASN A 105 14.51 -8.62 -2.46
N LEU A 106 15.49 -7.77 -2.77
CA LEU A 106 16.58 -8.12 -3.67
C LEU A 106 17.50 -9.19 -3.09
N GLU A 107 17.88 -9.07 -1.81
CA GLU A 107 18.73 -10.04 -1.11
C GLU A 107 18.08 -11.42 -1.08
N GLN A 108 16.78 -11.50 -0.77
CA GLN A 108 16.05 -12.77 -0.76
C GLN A 108 15.92 -13.37 -2.17
N ALA A 109 15.88 -12.55 -3.23
CA ALA A 109 15.85 -13.05 -4.61
C ALA A 109 17.19 -13.69 -5.01
N TYR A 110 18.31 -13.09 -4.61
CA TYR A 110 19.64 -13.69 -4.82
C TYR A 110 19.84 -14.94 -3.96
N ALA A 111 19.42 -14.91 -2.69
CA ALA A 111 19.50 -16.07 -1.82
C ALA A 111 18.72 -17.28 -2.37
N SER A 112 17.52 -17.06 -2.93
CA SER A 112 16.77 -18.16 -3.57
C SER A 112 17.42 -18.62 -4.88
N ARG A 113 18.08 -17.73 -5.62
CA ARG A 113 18.86 -18.10 -6.82
C ARG A 113 20.06 -19.00 -6.50
N GLU A 114 20.71 -18.76 -5.36
CA GLU A 114 21.86 -19.57 -4.92
C GLU A 114 21.45 -20.93 -4.35
N THR A 115 20.29 -21.00 -3.69
CA THR A 115 19.88 -22.19 -2.93
C THR A 115 18.99 -23.15 -3.73
N MET A 116 18.19 -22.65 -4.69
CA MET A 116 17.28 -23.50 -5.45
C MET A 116 17.99 -24.23 -6.58
N PRO A 117 17.69 -25.53 -6.83
CA PRO A 117 18.41 -26.35 -7.82
C PRO A 117 18.41 -25.80 -9.25
N TRP A 118 17.40 -25.01 -9.61
CA TRP A 118 17.24 -24.40 -10.93
C TRP A 118 17.75 -22.95 -11.00
N GLY A 119 18.16 -22.33 -9.89
CA GLY A 119 18.52 -20.91 -9.87
C GLY A 119 19.72 -20.58 -10.75
N SER A 120 20.69 -21.50 -10.86
CA SER A 120 21.86 -21.37 -11.76
C SER A 120 21.54 -21.59 -13.24
N LEU A 121 20.36 -22.12 -13.57
CA LEU A 121 19.92 -22.36 -14.95
C LEU A 121 19.29 -21.10 -15.57
N LEU A 122 18.97 -20.09 -14.76
CA LEU A 122 18.34 -18.87 -15.22
C LEU A 122 19.35 -17.92 -15.83
N SER A 123 19.02 -17.42 -17.03
CA SER A 123 19.70 -16.26 -17.59
C SER A 123 19.47 -15.03 -16.70
N GLU A 124 20.39 -14.08 -16.77
CA GLU A 124 20.27 -12.81 -16.04
C GLU A 124 18.97 -12.09 -16.41
N ASP A 125 18.61 -12.05 -17.69
CA ASP A 125 17.38 -11.43 -18.15
C ASP A 125 16.12 -12.06 -17.56
N LEU A 126 16.06 -13.40 -17.46
CA LEU A 126 14.90 -14.07 -16.85
C LEU A 126 14.81 -13.76 -15.36
N PHE A 127 15.95 -13.79 -14.67
CA PHE A 127 16.02 -13.51 -13.25
C PHE A 127 15.58 -12.06 -12.94
N LEU A 128 16.18 -11.08 -13.61
CA LEU A 128 15.92 -9.66 -13.38
C LEU A 128 14.49 -9.24 -13.75
N ASN A 129 13.89 -9.83 -14.80
CA ASN A 129 12.57 -9.41 -15.25
C ASN A 129 11.41 -10.22 -14.67
N TYR A 130 11.66 -11.41 -14.12
CA TYR A 130 10.58 -12.33 -13.73
C TYR A 130 10.76 -13.03 -12.38
N VAL A 131 11.87 -12.79 -11.66
CA VAL A 131 12.09 -13.28 -10.28
C VAL A 131 12.30 -12.12 -9.30
N VAL A 132 13.20 -11.19 -9.63
CA VAL A 132 13.52 -10.00 -8.83
C VAL A 132 12.32 -9.07 -8.58
N PRO A 133 11.41 -8.81 -9.54
CA PRO A 133 10.38 -7.79 -9.36
C PRO A 133 9.55 -8.03 -8.10
N HIS A 134 9.51 -7.01 -7.25
CA HIS A 134 8.87 -7.03 -5.92
C HIS A 134 7.35 -7.04 -5.99
N ARG A 135 6.80 -6.59 -7.11
CA ARG A 135 5.36 -6.42 -7.32
C ARG A 135 4.83 -7.37 -8.40
N VAL A 136 3.60 -7.82 -8.19
CA VAL A 136 2.78 -8.51 -9.18
C VAL A 136 1.47 -7.74 -9.38
N GLY A 137 1.25 -7.25 -10.61
CA GLY A 137 0.01 -6.56 -10.98
C GLY A 137 -0.30 -5.33 -10.11
N HIS A 138 -1.54 -5.23 -9.64
CA HIS A 138 -2.07 -4.09 -8.89
C HIS A 138 -2.19 -4.32 -7.38
N GLU A 139 -1.46 -5.29 -6.82
CA GLU A 139 -1.56 -5.64 -5.40
C GLU A 139 -1.24 -4.47 -4.44
N MET A 140 -1.66 -4.56 -3.18
CA MET A 140 -0.97 -3.82 -2.13
C MET A 140 0.40 -4.47 -1.93
N PHE A 141 1.49 -3.69 -1.93
CA PHE A 141 2.79 -4.30 -1.65
C PHE A 141 2.95 -4.55 -0.14
N ARG A 142 3.41 -5.75 0.20
CA ARG A 142 3.93 -6.16 1.51
C ARG A 142 5.15 -7.04 1.28
N PRO A 143 6.15 -7.04 2.17
CA PRO A 143 7.22 -8.02 2.11
C PRO A 143 6.67 -9.45 2.13
N TRP A 144 6.79 -10.16 1.01
CA TRP A 144 6.27 -11.52 0.83
C TRP A 144 7.36 -12.55 0.61
N ARG A 145 8.50 -12.17 0.03
CA ARG A 145 9.50 -13.14 -0.46
C ARG A 145 10.00 -14.07 0.63
N LYS A 146 10.48 -13.51 1.74
CA LYS A 146 11.02 -14.30 2.85
C LYS A 146 9.97 -15.23 3.48
N PRO A 147 8.79 -14.74 3.93
CA PRO A 147 7.76 -15.62 4.49
C PRO A 147 7.34 -16.76 3.56
N LEU A 148 7.20 -16.48 2.25
CA LEU A 148 6.83 -17.50 1.28
C LEU A 148 7.97 -18.51 1.03
N TYR A 149 9.21 -18.03 0.94
CA TYR A 149 10.38 -18.90 0.79
C TYR A 149 10.55 -19.82 2.00
N ASP A 150 10.43 -19.30 3.22
CA ASP A 150 10.61 -20.07 4.46
C ASP A 150 9.60 -21.25 4.56
N ASP A 151 8.38 -21.08 4.05
CA ASP A 151 7.36 -22.15 4.02
C ASP A 151 7.53 -23.12 2.83
N LEU A 152 7.94 -22.60 1.66
CA LEU A 152 8.02 -23.38 0.43
C LEU A 152 9.34 -24.15 0.27
N ALA A 153 10.49 -23.52 0.53
CA ALA A 153 11.80 -24.13 0.27
C ALA A 153 11.97 -25.52 0.92
N PRO A 154 11.54 -25.76 2.18
CA PRO A 154 11.61 -27.10 2.79
C PRO A 154 10.78 -28.16 2.06
N ARG A 155 9.70 -27.77 1.39
CA ARG A 155 8.81 -28.67 0.63
C ARG A 155 9.37 -29.04 -0.74
N LEU A 156 10.29 -28.21 -1.25
CA LEU A 156 10.79 -28.27 -2.62
C LEU A 156 12.17 -28.90 -2.76
N GLY A 157 12.95 -29.04 -1.68
CA GLY A 157 14.32 -29.58 -1.72
C GLY A 157 14.45 -31.00 -2.28
N GLN A 158 13.34 -31.72 -2.44
CA GLN A 158 13.27 -33.05 -3.05
C GLN A 158 13.10 -33.05 -4.58
N PHE A 159 12.75 -31.92 -5.19
CA PHE A 159 12.43 -31.84 -6.62
C PHE A 159 13.64 -31.41 -7.45
N GLY A 160 13.86 -32.08 -8.58
CA GLY A 160 14.95 -31.78 -9.50
C GLY A 160 14.55 -30.89 -10.68
N SER A 161 13.25 -30.63 -10.87
CA SER A 161 12.72 -29.89 -12.01
C SER A 161 11.77 -28.75 -11.60
N ILE A 162 11.72 -27.69 -12.43
CA ILE A 162 10.79 -26.55 -12.23
C ILE A 162 9.34 -27.03 -12.31
N SER A 163 9.00 -27.88 -13.29
CA SER A 163 7.66 -28.45 -13.42
C SER A 163 7.15 -29.15 -12.13
N GLU A 164 7.99 -29.94 -11.46
CA GLU A 164 7.63 -30.57 -10.19
C GLU A 164 7.46 -29.55 -9.06
N ALA A 165 8.35 -28.56 -9.00
CA ALA A 165 8.27 -27.49 -8.01
C ALA A 165 6.99 -26.65 -8.20
N VAL A 166 6.63 -26.31 -9.44
CA VAL A 166 5.42 -25.56 -9.76
C VAL A 166 4.17 -26.32 -9.32
N ARG A 167 4.12 -27.65 -9.52
CA ARG A 167 3.00 -28.47 -9.05
C ARG A 167 2.87 -28.43 -7.52
N ALA A 168 3.99 -28.51 -6.80
CA ALA A 168 4.00 -28.42 -5.35
C ALA A 168 3.61 -27.02 -4.83
N VAL A 169 4.10 -25.96 -5.48
CA VAL A 169 3.73 -24.56 -5.16
C VAL A 169 2.25 -24.32 -5.45
N ARG A 170 1.70 -24.83 -6.56
CA ARG A 170 0.26 -24.71 -6.86
C ARG A 170 -0.61 -25.41 -5.81
N LEU A 171 -0.22 -26.61 -5.40
CA LEU A 171 -0.90 -27.32 -4.31
C LEU A 171 -0.84 -26.54 -3.00
N TRP A 172 0.32 -25.94 -2.70
CA TRP A 172 0.47 -25.06 -1.54
C TRP A 172 -0.44 -23.83 -1.64
N THR A 173 -0.52 -23.16 -2.80
CA THR A 173 -1.41 -22.01 -2.99
C THR A 173 -2.87 -22.39 -2.74
N TYR A 174 -3.31 -23.57 -3.22
CA TYR A 174 -4.64 -24.12 -2.98
C TYR A 174 -4.90 -24.47 -1.49
N GLU A 175 -3.88 -24.94 -0.79
CA GLU A 175 -3.90 -25.15 0.67
C GLU A 175 -4.07 -23.82 1.41
N GLN A 176 -3.38 -22.76 0.96
CA GLN A 176 -3.39 -21.47 1.64
C GLN A 176 -4.68 -20.66 1.42
N ALA A 177 -5.23 -20.63 0.21
CA ALA A 177 -6.37 -19.77 -0.10
C ALA A 177 -7.30 -20.36 -1.17
N HIS A 178 -8.59 -20.08 -1.03
CA HIS A 178 -9.62 -20.45 -2.01
C HIS A 178 -10.22 -19.23 -2.70
N PHE A 179 -10.88 -19.46 -3.84
CA PHE A 179 -11.50 -18.40 -4.60
C PHE A 179 -12.74 -17.84 -3.89
N GLU A 180 -12.76 -16.52 -3.66
CA GLU A 180 -13.93 -15.76 -3.25
C GLU A 180 -13.94 -14.41 -4.02
N PRO A 181 -15.04 -14.05 -4.70
CA PRO A 181 -15.14 -12.78 -5.39
C PRO A 181 -14.93 -11.58 -4.44
N SER A 182 -14.05 -10.66 -4.81
CA SER A 182 -13.81 -9.39 -4.11
C SER A 182 -13.66 -8.25 -5.13
N ARG A 183 -13.96 -7.01 -4.71
CA ARG A 183 -14.02 -5.82 -5.61
C ARG A 183 -13.31 -4.58 -5.06
N GLU A 184 -12.59 -4.70 -3.95
CA GLU A 184 -12.05 -3.55 -3.21
C GLU A 184 -10.74 -3.04 -3.79
N TYR A 185 -9.65 -3.69 -3.44
CA TYR A 185 -8.30 -3.53 -3.99
C TYR A 185 -7.75 -4.94 -4.23
N VAL A 186 -6.53 -5.11 -4.72
CA VAL A 186 -5.88 -6.43 -4.82
C VAL A 186 -4.98 -6.63 -3.59
N ALA A 187 -5.20 -7.69 -2.82
CA ALA A 187 -4.44 -7.95 -1.58
C ALA A 187 -2.98 -8.27 -1.90
N ALA A 188 -2.09 -8.03 -0.94
CA ALA A 188 -0.75 -8.61 -1.00
C ALA A 188 -0.82 -10.14 -0.89
N ALA A 189 0.15 -10.85 -1.47
CA ALA A 189 0.24 -12.31 -1.33
C ALA A 189 0.12 -12.81 0.12
N VAL A 190 0.84 -12.18 1.06
CA VAL A 190 0.79 -12.54 2.49
C VAL A 190 -0.58 -12.25 3.14
N ASP A 191 -1.28 -11.20 2.68
CA ASP A 191 -2.61 -10.87 3.17
C ASP A 191 -3.64 -11.88 2.63
N THR A 192 -3.49 -12.35 1.39
CA THR A 192 -4.31 -13.45 0.82
C THR A 192 -4.16 -14.74 1.63
N VAL A 193 -2.93 -15.10 2.03
CA VAL A 193 -2.68 -16.25 2.92
C VAL A 193 -3.37 -16.06 4.28
N ASN A 194 -3.24 -14.87 4.88
CA ASN A 194 -3.87 -14.56 6.18
C ASN A 194 -5.40 -14.58 6.15
N CYS A 195 -6.00 -14.20 5.01
CA CYS A 195 -7.44 -14.28 4.76
C CYS A 195 -7.90 -15.70 4.43
N SER A 196 -7.00 -16.55 3.93
CA SER A 196 -7.28 -17.86 3.35
C SER A 196 -8.33 -17.85 2.23
N LYS A 197 -8.53 -16.68 1.61
CA LYS A 197 -9.44 -16.43 0.49
C LYS A 197 -8.96 -15.26 -0.35
N GLY A 198 -9.30 -15.28 -1.63
CA GLY A 198 -9.03 -14.16 -2.54
C GLY A 198 -9.75 -14.30 -3.88
N SER A 199 -9.89 -13.19 -4.58
CA SER A 199 -10.33 -13.13 -5.97
C SER A 199 -9.34 -13.82 -6.90
N GLY A 200 -9.73 -14.03 -8.15
CA GLY A 200 -8.86 -14.68 -9.15
C GLY A 200 -7.53 -13.94 -9.34
N GLU A 201 -7.55 -12.60 -9.33
CA GLU A 201 -6.32 -11.81 -9.41
C GLU A 201 -5.43 -12.00 -8.17
N GLU A 202 -6.02 -12.05 -6.97
CA GLU A 202 -5.28 -12.24 -5.71
C GLU A 202 -4.65 -13.63 -5.60
N LEU A 203 -5.32 -14.66 -6.12
CA LEU A 203 -4.75 -16.01 -6.21
C LEU A 203 -3.63 -16.09 -7.26
N ALA A 204 -3.76 -15.38 -8.38
CA ALA A 204 -2.70 -15.29 -9.38
C ALA A 204 -1.46 -14.53 -8.85
N VAL A 205 -1.69 -13.45 -8.10
CA VAL A 205 -0.65 -12.71 -7.37
C VAL A 205 0.04 -13.63 -6.37
N LEU A 206 -0.72 -14.32 -5.52
CA LEU A 206 -0.17 -15.27 -4.53
C LEU A 206 0.68 -16.34 -5.21
N LEU A 207 0.17 -17.00 -6.25
CA LEU A 207 0.92 -18.02 -6.98
C LEU A 207 2.18 -17.45 -7.64
N THR A 208 2.10 -16.27 -8.27
CA THR A 208 3.27 -15.63 -8.89
C THR A 208 4.33 -15.28 -7.86
N CYS A 209 3.95 -14.68 -6.73
CA CYS A 209 4.85 -14.38 -5.62
C CYS A 209 5.46 -15.66 -5.04
N ALA A 210 4.66 -16.70 -4.83
CA ALA A 210 5.13 -18.00 -4.33
C ALA A 210 6.19 -18.62 -5.26
N LEU A 211 5.95 -18.63 -6.58
CA LEU A 211 6.90 -19.09 -7.59
C LEU A 211 8.19 -18.26 -7.59
N ARG A 212 8.07 -16.93 -7.57
CA ARG A 212 9.24 -16.04 -7.52
C ARG A 212 10.04 -16.17 -6.23
N ALA A 213 9.39 -16.47 -5.10
CA ALA A 213 10.07 -16.70 -3.84
C ALA A 213 11.06 -17.85 -3.95
N VAL A 214 10.69 -18.89 -4.70
CA VAL A 214 11.50 -20.09 -4.93
C VAL A 214 12.28 -20.04 -6.24
N CYS A 215 12.62 -18.83 -6.71
CA CYS A 215 13.41 -18.60 -7.92
C CYS A 215 12.83 -19.23 -9.20
N VAL A 216 11.51 -19.39 -9.30
CA VAL A 216 10.86 -19.77 -10.57
C VAL A 216 10.41 -18.48 -11.28
N PRO A 217 10.88 -18.19 -12.50
CA PRO A 217 10.46 -17.01 -13.25
C PRO A 217 8.96 -17.09 -13.54
N ALA A 218 8.19 -16.07 -13.11
CA ALA A 218 6.74 -16.07 -13.25
C ALA A 218 6.16 -14.68 -13.51
N ARG A 219 4.99 -14.62 -14.16
CA ARG A 219 4.23 -13.40 -14.46
C ARG A 219 2.73 -13.68 -14.57
N LEU A 220 1.90 -12.65 -14.53
CA LEU A 220 0.47 -12.78 -14.81
C LEU A 220 0.23 -13.13 -16.28
N GLY A 221 -0.72 -14.04 -16.54
CA GLY A 221 -1.16 -14.40 -17.89
C GLY A 221 -2.11 -13.34 -18.45
N GLY A 222 -1.72 -12.68 -19.55
CA GLY A 222 -2.29 -11.40 -20.01
C GLY A 222 -3.79 -11.33 -20.36
N HIS A 223 -4.57 -12.41 -20.28
CA HIS A 223 -5.96 -12.44 -20.77
C HIS A 223 -7.00 -13.00 -19.78
N GLY A 224 -6.67 -13.28 -18.51
CA GLY A 224 -7.67 -13.80 -17.57
C GLY A 224 -7.30 -13.64 -16.09
N ALA A 225 -8.29 -13.27 -15.28
CA ALA A 225 -8.16 -13.34 -13.83
C ALA A 225 -7.78 -14.77 -13.42
N GLY A 226 -6.79 -14.93 -12.54
CA GLY A 226 -6.31 -16.24 -12.11
C GLY A 226 -5.21 -16.86 -12.96
N LEU A 227 -4.87 -16.31 -14.14
CA LEU A 227 -3.85 -16.91 -15.01
C LEU A 227 -2.44 -16.48 -14.61
N VAL A 228 -1.52 -17.45 -14.58
CA VAL A 228 -0.10 -17.26 -14.28
C VAL A 228 0.72 -17.99 -15.33
N GLU A 229 1.74 -17.33 -15.85
CA GLU A 229 2.75 -17.94 -16.71
C GLU A 229 4.04 -18.15 -15.92
N TYR A 230 4.67 -19.31 -16.09
CA TYR A 230 5.99 -19.62 -15.53
C TYR A 230 6.95 -20.11 -16.61
N TRP A 231 8.25 -19.98 -16.38
CA TRP A 231 9.28 -20.42 -17.32
C TRP A 231 9.88 -21.77 -16.93
N ASP A 232 9.83 -22.74 -17.84
CA ASP A 232 10.54 -24.03 -17.76
C ASP A 232 11.09 -24.40 -19.15
N GLY A 233 12.08 -23.63 -19.61
CA GLY A 233 12.61 -23.68 -20.99
C GLY A 233 11.70 -23.04 -22.05
N GLN A 234 10.42 -22.90 -21.74
CA GLN A 234 9.41 -22.14 -22.48
C GLN A 234 8.35 -21.62 -21.49
N TRP A 235 7.58 -20.60 -21.89
CA TRP A 235 6.48 -20.09 -21.08
C TRP A 235 5.34 -21.11 -21.03
N GLN A 236 4.93 -21.48 -19.83
CA GLN A 236 3.84 -22.42 -19.54
C GLN A 236 2.74 -21.68 -18.78
N LEU A 237 1.48 -21.93 -19.14
CA LEU A 237 0.31 -21.30 -18.54
C LEU A 237 -0.33 -22.22 -17.49
N VAL A 238 -0.65 -21.67 -16.33
CA VAL A 238 -1.42 -22.33 -15.28
C VAL A 238 -2.52 -21.40 -14.75
N ASN A 239 -3.56 -21.99 -14.18
CA ASN A 239 -4.63 -21.26 -13.52
C ASN A 239 -4.50 -21.43 -12.00
N ALA A 240 -4.48 -20.33 -11.27
CA ALA A 240 -4.43 -20.30 -9.81
C ALA A 240 -5.78 -20.63 -9.15
N MET A 241 -6.88 -20.48 -9.89
CA MET A 241 -8.23 -20.81 -9.41
C MET A 241 -8.62 -22.27 -9.68
N ASP A 242 -7.95 -22.91 -10.62
CA ASP A 242 -8.23 -24.28 -11.02
C ASP A 242 -7.09 -25.20 -10.56
N SER A 243 -7.46 -26.21 -9.79
CA SER A 243 -6.56 -27.25 -9.30
C SER A 243 -7.04 -28.63 -9.71
N SER A 244 -8.01 -28.74 -10.62
CA SER A 244 -8.60 -30.01 -11.06
C SER A 244 -7.58 -30.96 -11.68
N ASP A 245 -6.50 -30.41 -12.25
CA ASP A 245 -5.36 -31.13 -12.80
C ASP A 245 -4.38 -31.65 -11.73
N LEU A 246 -4.50 -31.20 -10.47
CA LEU A 246 -3.73 -31.73 -9.35
C LEU A 246 -4.35 -33.04 -8.79
N PRO A 247 -3.54 -33.97 -8.27
CA PRO A 247 -4.03 -35.25 -7.74
C PRO A 247 -5.13 -35.08 -6.68
N LEU A 248 -6.24 -35.81 -6.82
CA LEU A 248 -7.41 -35.68 -5.93
C LEU A 248 -7.05 -35.87 -4.44
N ALA A 249 -6.31 -36.93 -4.10
CA ALA A 249 -5.90 -37.20 -2.72
C ALA A 249 -5.05 -36.06 -2.11
N ALA A 250 -4.26 -35.37 -2.93
CA ALA A 250 -3.48 -34.21 -2.49
C ALA A 250 -4.39 -33.02 -2.20
N ARG A 251 -5.40 -32.77 -3.06
CA ARG A 251 -6.41 -31.73 -2.86
C ARG A 251 -7.27 -31.97 -1.62
N GLU A 252 -7.76 -33.19 -1.42
CA GLU A 252 -8.53 -33.56 -0.22
C GLU A 252 -7.72 -33.38 1.07
N THR A 253 -6.40 -33.58 1.00
CA THR A 253 -5.51 -33.31 2.13
C THR A 253 -5.33 -31.82 2.37
N ALA A 254 -5.16 -31.03 1.30
CA ALA A 254 -5.08 -29.58 1.39
C ALA A 254 -6.37 -28.96 1.94
N ASP A 255 -7.54 -29.44 1.50
CA ASP A 255 -8.85 -29.00 1.98
C ASP A 255 -9.01 -29.26 3.48
N ARG A 256 -8.67 -30.47 3.94
CA ARG A 256 -8.72 -30.80 5.37
C ARG A 256 -7.82 -29.91 6.21
N ARG A 257 -6.59 -29.67 5.76
CA ARG A 257 -5.64 -28.77 6.48
C ARG A 257 -6.15 -27.35 6.56
N ARG A 258 -6.70 -26.82 5.47
CA ARG A 258 -7.30 -25.47 5.43
C ARG A 258 -8.49 -25.36 6.39
N GLU A 259 -9.38 -26.35 6.39
CA GLU A 259 -10.52 -26.38 7.32
C GLU A 259 -10.08 -26.49 8.79
N GLU A 260 -9.06 -27.31 9.07
CA GLU A 260 -8.46 -27.43 10.40
C GLU A 260 -7.83 -26.11 10.86
N GLN A 261 -7.10 -25.44 9.98
CA GLN A 261 -6.50 -24.12 10.25
C GLN A 261 -7.58 -23.06 10.52
N ASP A 262 -8.61 -22.97 9.67
CA ASP A 262 -9.73 -22.04 9.85
C ASP A 262 -10.46 -22.29 11.18
N ARG A 263 -10.69 -23.57 11.52
CA ARG A 263 -11.31 -23.96 12.80
C ARG A 263 -10.43 -23.60 13.98
N ALA A 264 -9.11 -23.80 13.89
CA ALA A 264 -8.16 -23.47 14.94
C ALA A 264 -8.05 -21.96 15.18
N LEU A 265 -7.99 -21.16 14.10
CA LEU A 265 -7.97 -19.69 14.18
C LEU A 265 -9.25 -19.16 14.83
N LYS A 266 -10.42 -19.62 14.35
CA LYS A 266 -11.72 -19.24 14.93
C LYS A 266 -11.84 -19.66 16.39
N GLY A 267 -11.46 -20.90 16.72
CA GLY A 267 -11.47 -21.41 18.08
C GLY A 267 -10.58 -20.60 19.02
N SER A 268 -9.38 -20.23 18.57
CA SER A 268 -8.44 -19.40 19.34
C SER A 268 -8.99 -18.00 19.60
N ALA A 269 -9.56 -17.35 18.58
CA ALA A 269 -10.17 -16.03 18.71
C ALA A 269 -11.35 -16.03 19.70
N LEU A 270 -12.24 -17.02 19.60
CA LEU A 270 -13.39 -17.16 20.51
C LEU A 270 -12.98 -17.51 21.94
N ALA A 271 -11.99 -18.39 22.11
CA ALA A 271 -11.45 -18.71 23.43
C ALA A 271 -10.83 -17.47 24.10
N TRP A 272 -10.08 -16.68 23.33
CA TRP A 272 -9.55 -15.41 23.79
C TRP A 272 -10.67 -14.45 24.21
N MET A 273 -11.72 -14.31 23.41
CA MET A 273 -12.90 -13.49 23.72
C MET A 273 -13.63 -13.91 24.98
N ALA A 274 -13.81 -15.22 25.18
CA ALA A 274 -14.43 -15.78 26.38
C ALA A 274 -13.63 -15.46 27.65
N SER A 275 -12.30 -15.34 27.54
CA SER A 275 -11.44 -14.96 28.67
C SER A 275 -11.51 -13.47 29.04
N GLN A 276 -12.04 -12.61 28.16
CA GLN A 276 -12.13 -11.17 28.42
C GLN A 276 -13.30 -10.85 29.36
N ARG A 277 -13.01 -10.12 30.44
CA ARG A 277 -14.00 -9.70 31.46
C ARG A 277 -14.73 -8.41 31.10
N LYS A 278 -14.01 -7.46 30.50
CA LYS A 278 -14.54 -6.14 30.12
C LYS A 278 -13.97 -5.75 28.76
N MET A 279 -14.85 -5.26 27.88
CA MET A 279 -14.48 -4.77 26.56
C MET A 279 -15.18 -3.45 26.27
N ALA A 280 -14.54 -2.62 25.44
CA ALA A 280 -15.12 -1.37 24.97
C ALA A 280 -16.25 -1.62 23.97
N CYS A 281 -16.05 -2.57 23.04
CA CYS A 281 -17.06 -2.96 22.06
C CYS A 281 -18.01 -4.03 22.61
N SER A 282 -19.19 -4.13 21.99
CA SER A 282 -20.13 -5.20 22.32
C SER A 282 -19.50 -6.58 22.06
N ARG A 283 -19.87 -7.60 22.84
CA ARG A 283 -19.36 -8.96 22.65
C ARG A 283 -19.64 -9.48 21.24
N ASN A 284 -20.83 -9.22 20.72
CA ASN A 284 -21.22 -9.66 19.37
C ASN A 284 -20.35 -9.01 18.29
N ASP A 285 -20.08 -7.71 18.40
CA ASP A 285 -19.22 -7.01 17.45
C ASP A 285 -17.78 -7.52 17.51
N ALA A 286 -17.25 -7.70 18.71
CA ALA A 286 -15.89 -8.19 18.94
C ALA A 286 -15.71 -9.62 18.40
N ASP A 287 -16.63 -10.54 18.71
CA ASP A 287 -16.62 -11.92 18.19
C ASP A 287 -16.63 -11.93 16.66
N ARG A 288 -17.47 -11.07 16.05
CA ARG A 288 -17.59 -10.96 14.60
C ARG A 288 -16.28 -10.49 13.96
N VAL A 289 -15.73 -9.34 14.40
CA VAL A 289 -14.52 -8.78 13.78
C VAL A 289 -13.29 -9.67 14.01
N LEU A 290 -13.20 -10.36 15.14
CA LEU A 290 -12.11 -11.29 15.41
C LEU A 290 -12.20 -12.55 14.56
N THR A 291 -13.40 -13.07 14.32
CA THR A 291 -13.61 -14.20 13.42
C THR A 291 -13.30 -13.82 11.98
N GLN A 292 -13.74 -12.64 11.53
CA GLN A 292 -13.49 -12.13 10.17
C GLN A 292 -12.02 -11.82 9.91
N ALA A 293 -11.27 -11.40 10.94
CA ALA A 293 -9.84 -11.10 10.83
C ALA A 293 -8.96 -12.34 10.56
N ARG A 294 -9.47 -13.56 10.79
CA ARG A 294 -8.78 -14.84 10.55
C ARG A 294 -7.33 -14.82 11.06
N GLY A 295 -6.31 -14.94 10.20
CA GLY A 295 -4.91 -14.95 10.60
C GLY A 295 -4.48 -13.70 11.40
N ASN A 296 -5.18 -12.57 11.22
CA ASN A 296 -4.89 -11.31 11.88
C ASN A 296 -5.69 -11.05 13.17
N TRP A 297 -6.38 -12.06 13.71
CA TRP A 297 -7.25 -11.88 14.89
C TRP A 297 -6.52 -11.32 16.11
N LYS A 298 -5.22 -11.62 16.27
CA LYS A 298 -4.41 -11.10 17.38
C LYS A 298 -4.18 -9.59 17.31
N GLU A 299 -3.97 -9.05 16.11
CA GLU A 299 -3.84 -7.60 15.90
C GLU A 299 -5.19 -6.92 16.16
N VAL A 300 -6.29 -7.48 15.65
CA VAL A 300 -7.63 -6.95 15.94
C VAL A 300 -7.95 -7.02 17.44
N ALA A 301 -7.55 -8.09 18.14
CA ALA A 301 -7.66 -8.21 19.60
C ALA A 301 -6.84 -7.13 20.32
N ALA A 302 -5.60 -6.90 19.90
CA ALA A 302 -4.76 -5.83 20.44
C ALA A 302 -5.37 -4.44 20.23
N TYR A 303 -5.94 -4.18 19.05
CA TYR A 303 -6.71 -2.96 18.79
C TYR A 303 -7.88 -2.81 19.77
N LEU A 304 -8.70 -3.85 19.94
CA LEU A 304 -9.87 -3.84 20.82
C LEU A 304 -9.50 -3.58 22.29
N LEU A 305 -8.39 -4.15 22.76
CA LEU A 305 -7.87 -3.91 24.11
C LEU A 305 -7.32 -2.49 24.31
N ALA A 306 -6.79 -1.89 23.24
CA ALA A 306 -6.20 -0.55 23.27
C ALA A 306 -7.22 0.58 23.07
N ILE A 307 -8.51 0.25 22.90
CA ILE A 307 -9.56 1.27 22.77
C ILE A 307 -9.63 2.11 24.06
N PRO A 308 -9.51 3.44 23.96
CA PRO A 308 -9.64 4.29 25.13
C PRO A 308 -11.08 4.28 25.65
N GLY A 309 -11.25 4.43 26.97
CA GLY A 309 -12.59 4.55 27.57
C GLY A 309 -13.35 5.80 27.13
N TYR A 310 -12.66 6.83 26.64
CA TYR A 310 -13.25 8.03 26.09
C TYR A 310 -13.55 7.85 24.58
N ARG A 311 -14.79 8.13 24.19
CA ARG A 311 -15.30 8.02 22.81
C ARG A 311 -15.10 6.63 22.19
N ALA A 312 -15.19 5.58 23.01
CA ALA A 312 -15.04 4.19 22.60
C ALA A 312 -15.97 3.81 21.43
N GLU A 313 -17.15 4.43 21.36
CA GLU A 313 -18.13 4.22 20.30
C GLU A 313 -17.59 4.50 18.89
N ALA A 314 -16.68 5.48 18.72
CA ALA A 314 -16.03 5.74 17.44
C ALA A 314 -15.04 4.63 17.06
N TYR A 315 -14.26 4.13 18.03
CA TYR A 315 -13.28 3.07 17.79
C TYR A 315 -13.96 1.74 17.46
N CYS A 316 -15.07 1.45 18.13
CA CYS A 316 -15.90 0.30 17.84
C CYS A 316 -16.59 0.46 16.49
N ALA A 317 -17.16 1.63 16.18
CA ALA A 317 -17.74 1.89 14.86
C ALA A 317 -16.71 1.74 13.74
N TYR A 318 -15.48 2.24 13.93
CA TYR A 318 -14.42 2.11 12.93
C TYR A 318 -14.14 0.64 12.58
N VAL A 319 -13.84 -0.19 13.58
CA VAL A 319 -13.45 -1.59 13.32
C VAL A 319 -14.62 -2.44 12.81
N THR A 320 -15.86 -2.12 13.20
CA THR A 320 -17.04 -2.88 12.75
C THR A 320 -17.48 -2.56 11.33
N HIS A 321 -16.98 -1.47 10.73
CA HIS A 321 -17.24 -1.09 9.33
C HIS A 321 -16.13 -1.54 8.38
N LEU A 322 -15.02 -2.10 8.88
CA LEU A 322 -13.97 -2.64 8.04
C LEU A 322 -14.44 -3.92 7.35
N SER A 323 -14.05 -4.10 6.10
CA SER A 323 -14.25 -5.37 5.39
C SER A 323 -13.40 -6.48 6.02
N ASP A 324 -13.73 -7.75 5.74
CA ASP A 324 -12.89 -8.90 6.13
C ASP A 324 -11.43 -8.70 5.71
N LYS A 325 -11.22 -8.09 4.54
CA LYS A 325 -9.91 -7.82 3.97
C LYS A 325 -9.15 -6.71 4.70
N GLU A 326 -9.84 -5.65 5.09
CA GLU A 326 -9.27 -4.58 5.92
C GLU A 326 -8.97 -5.08 7.34
N LEU A 327 -9.80 -5.97 7.89
CA LEU A 327 -9.56 -6.62 9.18
C LEU A 327 -8.34 -7.55 9.13
N ALA A 328 -8.17 -8.30 8.04
CA ALA A 328 -7.04 -9.20 7.84
C ALA A 328 -5.68 -8.50 7.67
N SER A 329 -5.68 -7.19 7.38
CA SER A 329 -4.46 -6.39 7.21
C SER A 329 -4.34 -5.23 8.20
N LEU A 330 -5.26 -5.17 9.19
CA LEU A 330 -5.33 -4.14 10.22
C LEU A 330 -4.05 -4.11 11.05
N ARG A 331 -3.53 -2.89 11.28
CA ARG A 331 -2.45 -2.62 12.24
C ARG A 331 -3.01 -1.77 13.40
N PRO A 332 -2.85 -2.19 14.67
CA PRO A 332 -3.52 -1.53 15.81
C PRO A 332 -3.15 -0.07 15.97
N ALA A 333 -1.85 0.24 16.01
CA ALA A 333 -1.37 1.62 16.16
C ALA A 333 -1.90 2.54 15.04
N SER A 334 -1.89 2.04 13.82
CA SER A 334 -2.41 2.72 12.64
C SER A 334 -3.93 2.98 12.75
N ALA A 335 -4.70 1.95 13.09
CA ALA A 335 -6.15 2.06 13.26
C ALA A 335 -6.53 3.02 14.40
N LEU A 336 -5.84 2.96 15.55
CA LEU A 336 -6.10 3.84 16.68
C LEU A 336 -5.81 5.31 16.34
N ASP A 337 -4.66 5.57 15.72
CA ASP A 337 -4.29 6.94 15.34
C ASP A 337 -5.26 7.49 14.28
N ASN A 338 -5.72 6.65 13.36
CA ASN A 338 -6.73 7.01 12.38
C ASN A 338 -8.01 7.57 13.03
N VAL A 339 -8.57 6.81 13.98
CA VAL A 339 -9.77 7.20 14.72
C VAL A 339 -9.50 8.45 15.55
N ARG A 340 -8.37 8.50 16.26
CA ARG A 340 -7.97 9.66 17.06
C ARG A 340 -7.92 10.94 16.24
N MET A 341 -7.30 10.90 15.06
CA MET A 341 -7.19 12.06 14.17
C MET A 341 -8.55 12.50 13.63
N ALA A 342 -9.42 11.55 13.26
CA ALA A 342 -10.78 11.87 12.82
C ALA A 342 -11.61 12.52 13.94
N LEU A 343 -11.48 12.04 15.19
CA LEU A 343 -12.19 12.61 16.34
C LEU A 343 -11.67 13.99 16.72
N ALA A 344 -10.38 14.29 16.48
CA ALA A 344 -9.77 15.58 16.79
C ALA A 344 -10.26 16.73 15.89
N THR A 345 -10.83 16.41 14.73
CA THR A 345 -11.39 17.40 13.78
C THR A 345 -12.92 17.38 13.75
N SER A 346 -13.54 16.31 14.22
CA SER A 346 -15.00 16.15 14.25
C SER A 346 -15.67 16.84 15.43
N LYS A 347 -16.76 17.55 15.13
CA LYS A 347 -17.72 18.07 16.13
C LYS A 347 -18.90 17.12 16.39
N ALA A 348 -18.96 15.98 15.69
CA ALA A 348 -20.07 15.04 15.78
C ALA A 348 -20.12 14.39 17.17
N LYS A 349 -21.34 14.23 17.70
CA LYS A 349 -21.60 13.57 18.99
C LYS A 349 -22.59 12.42 18.79
N PRO A 350 -22.41 11.27 19.48
CA PRO A 350 -23.31 10.12 19.36
C PRO A 350 -24.78 10.45 19.66
N GLU A 351 -25.04 11.36 20.60
CA GLU A 351 -26.41 11.77 20.94
C GLU A 351 -27.14 12.50 19.80
N LYS A 352 -26.39 12.99 18.81
CA LYS A 352 -26.93 13.64 17.59
C LYS A 352 -26.85 12.66 16.42
N GLU A 353 -27.72 11.67 16.44
CA GLU A 353 -27.73 10.51 15.54
C GLU A 353 -27.41 10.83 14.08
N LYS A 354 -28.09 11.83 13.47
CA LYS A 354 -27.83 12.22 12.08
C LYS A 354 -26.37 12.64 11.84
N SER A 355 -25.85 13.55 12.67
CA SER A 355 -24.47 14.04 12.54
C SER A 355 -23.45 12.94 12.88
N TRP A 356 -23.79 12.05 13.79
CA TRP A 356 -22.98 10.89 14.14
C TRP A 356 -22.86 9.90 12.98
N ASN A 357 -23.99 9.49 12.40
CA ASN A 357 -24.03 8.57 11.27
C ASN A 357 -23.31 9.16 10.07
N GLU A 358 -23.47 10.47 9.81
CA GLU A 358 -22.70 11.16 8.75
C GLU A 358 -21.19 11.08 9.00
N PHE A 359 -20.72 11.25 10.24
CA PHE A 359 -19.31 11.14 10.59
C PHE A 359 -18.78 9.71 10.44
N VAL A 360 -19.50 8.72 10.98
CA VAL A 360 -19.10 7.31 10.95
C VAL A 360 -19.03 6.78 9.52
N THR A 361 -19.94 7.22 8.65
CA THR A 361 -20.00 6.71 7.27
C THR A 361 -19.10 7.48 6.30
N ASN A 362 -18.90 8.79 6.50
CA ASN A 362 -18.23 9.63 5.48
C ASN A 362 -16.87 10.18 5.91
N VAL A 363 -16.54 10.23 7.20
CA VAL A 363 -15.30 10.87 7.69
C VAL A 363 -14.38 9.87 8.39
N LEU A 364 -14.95 9.00 9.21
CA LEU A 364 -14.24 8.00 9.98
C LEU A 364 -13.54 6.89 9.14
N PRO A 365 -14.13 6.36 8.05
CA PRO A 365 -13.57 5.20 7.35
C PRO A 365 -12.20 5.51 6.77
N ASN A 366 -11.22 4.62 7.00
CA ASN A 366 -9.85 4.92 6.59
C ASN A 366 -9.72 5.07 5.07
N ARG A 367 -10.40 4.20 4.34
CA ARG A 367 -10.43 4.17 2.88
C ARG A 367 -11.52 5.08 2.33
N ILE A 368 -11.25 5.67 1.18
CA ILE A 368 -12.14 6.63 0.50
C ILE A 368 -12.72 6.04 -0.78
N PHE A 369 -11.95 5.20 -1.48
CA PHE A 369 -12.34 4.53 -2.72
C PHE A 369 -11.78 3.09 -2.75
N ASN A 370 -11.12 2.69 -3.84
CA ASN A 370 -10.54 1.37 -4.07
C ASN A 370 -9.02 1.34 -3.86
N GLU A 371 -8.45 2.38 -3.23
CA GLU A 371 -7.04 2.41 -2.87
C GLU A 371 -6.72 1.45 -1.72
N PRO A 372 -5.48 0.92 -1.63
CA PRO A 372 -5.03 0.20 -0.45
C PRO A 372 -5.10 1.07 0.82
N PRO A 373 -5.33 0.47 2.01
CA PRO A 373 -5.36 1.21 3.26
C PRO A 373 -3.99 1.86 3.57
N SER A 374 -3.99 3.13 3.98
CA SER A 374 -2.78 3.88 4.35
C SER A 374 -3.00 4.83 5.53
N MET A 375 -1.90 5.35 6.10
CA MET A 375 -1.92 6.27 7.25
C MET A 375 -1.86 7.73 6.83
N TRP A 376 -2.88 8.18 6.11
CA TRP A 376 -2.86 9.51 5.49
C TRP A 376 -3.35 10.63 6.40
N ARG A 377 -4.29 10.39 7.31
CA ARG A 377 -4.97 11.46 8.09
C ARG A 377 -3.99 12.40 8.77
N GLY A 378 -3.00 11.89 9.49
CA GLY A 378 -2.02 12.72 10.19
C GLY A 378 -1.26 13.67 9.25
N ALA A 379 -0.84 13.18 8.09
CA ALA A 379 -0.15 13.98 7.08
C ALA A 379 -1.04 15.11 6.53
N TYR A 380 -2.29 14.79 6.20
CA TYR A 380 -3.25 15.78 5.71
C TYR A 380 -3.66 16.78 6.80
N THR A 381 -3.96 16.32 8.02
CA THR A 381 -4.31 17.22 9.13
C THR A 381 -3.18 18.21 9.40
N LYS A 382 -1.91 17.78 9.31
CA LYS A 382 -0.74 18.67 9.43
C LYS A 382 -0.68 19.67 8.27
N GLN A 383 -0.82 19.20 7.03
CA GLN A 383 -0.75 20.05 5.82
C GLN A 383 -1.83 21.14 5.83
N PHE A 384 -3.05 20.80 6.23
CA PHE A 384 -4.21 21.68 6.13
C PHE A 384 -4.61 22.33 7.47
N MET A 385 -3.78 22.23 8.51
CA MET A 385 -4.16 22.70 9.86
C MET A 385 -4.56 24.18 9.89
N GLY A 386 -3.87 25.03 9.11
CA GLY A 386 -4.15 26.47 9.00
C GLY A 386 -5.51 26.80 8.39
N TYR A 387 -6.12 25.87 7.64
CA TYR A 387 -7.39 26.07 6.97
C TYR A 387 -8.57 25.96 7.93
N LYS A 388 -8.39 25.42 9.15
CA LYS A 388 -9.45 25.30 10.17
C LYS A 388 -10.01 26.65 10.63
N LEU A 389 -9.30 27.75 10.39
CA LEU A 389 -9.74 29.10 10.71
C LEU A 389 -10.66 29.71 9.64
N LEU A 390 -10.75 29.07 8.47
CA LEU A 390 -11.59 29.51 7.37
C LEU A 390 -13.02 29.00 7.54
N LEU A 391 -13.95 29.68 6.87
CA LEU A 391 -15.31 29.19 6.70
C LEU A 391 -15.33 28.00 5.71
N GLU A 392 -16.33 27.13 5.80
CA GLU A 392 -16.37 25.87 5.02
C GLU A 392 -16.27 26.07 3.49
N PRO A 393 -16.98 27.02 2.85
CA PRO A 393 -16.84 27.26 1.41
C PRO A 393 -15.40 27.59 0.99
N GLU A 394 -14.69 28.37 1.80
CA GLU A 394 -13.31 28.79 1.58
C GLU A 394 -12.34 27.62 1.76
N VAL A 395 -12.58 26.75 2.75
CA VAL A 395 -11.83 25.48 2.88
C VAL A 395 -11.99 24.63 1.63
N ARG A 396 -13.23 24.42 1.16
CA ARG A 396 -13.51 23.61 -0.03
C ARG A 396 -12.84 24.19 -1.28
N ALA A 397 -12.96 25.49 -1.49
CA ALA A 397 -12.31 26.16 -2.62
C ALA A 397 -10.79 26.01 -2.58
N ALA A 398 -10.18 26.19 -1.40
CA ALA A 398 -8.73 26.14 -1.28
C ALA A 398 -8.17 24.71 -1.36
N VAL A 399 -8.89 23.70 -0.85
CA VAL A 399 -8.57 22.28 -1.06
C VAL A 399 -8.69 21.90 -2.53
N LEU A 400 -9.71 22.36 -3.24
CA LEU A 400 -9.87 22.12 -4.67
C LEU A 400 -8.71 22.73 -5.47
N VAL A 401 -8.31 23.97 -5.17
CA VAL A 401 -7.14 24.62 -5.80
C VAL A 401 -5.86 23.82 -5.54
N TRP A 402 -5.65 23.37 -4.30
CA TRP A 402 -4.51 22.50 -3.99
C TRP A 402 -4.56 21.18 -4.78
N ALA A 403 -5.71 20.50 -4.80
CA ALA A 403 -5.86 19.24 -5.53
C ALA A 403 -5.57 19.44 -7.03
N GLN A 404 -6.04 20.53 -7.63
CA GLN A 404 -5.74 20.93 -9.02
C GLN A 404 -4.25 21.25 -9.26
N SER A 405 -3.49 21.61 -8.23
CA SER A 405 -2.05 21.85 -8.32
C SER A 405 -1.18 20.58 -8.32
N LEU A 406 -1.75 19.41 -7.98
CA LEU A 406 -1.03 18.14 -8.03
C LEU A 406 -0.57 17.81 -9.45
N GLU A 407 0.69 17.41 -9.60
CA GLU A 407 1.28 17.12 -10.90
C GLU A 407 0.80 15.76 -11.44
N LEU A 408 0.15 15.77 -12.61
CA LEU A 408 -0.23 14.55 -13.32
C LEU A 408 1.01 13.93 -13.97
N THR A 409 1.40 12.75 -13.50
CA THR A 409 2.63 12.07 -13.90
C THR A 409 2.28 10.77 -14.64
N GLU A 410 2.43 10.78 -15.96
CA GLU A 410 2.15 9.63 -16.83
C GLU A 410 3.42 8.82 -17.14
N GLY A 411 3.26 7.69 -17.84
CA GLY A 411 4.37 6.89 -18.38
C GLY A 411 5.14 6.05 -17.34
N PHE A 412 4.60 5.87 -16.14
CA PHE A 412 5.06 4.87 -15.18
C PHE A 412 4.39 3.52 -15.46
N PRO A 413 5.05 2.39 -15.11
CA PRO A 413 4.41 1.09 -15.08
C PRO A 413 3.10 1.10 -14.30
N ALA A 414 2.13 0.31 -14.75
CA ALA A 414 0.86 0.15 -14.08
C ALA A 414 1.07 -0.42 -12.66
N GLY A 415 0.24 0.03 -11.72
CA GLY A 415 0.30 -0.38 -10.32
C GLY A 415 -1.04 -0.14 -9.62
N PRO A 416 -1.12 -0.36 -8.30
CA PRO A 416 -2.32 -0.02 -7.54
C PRO A 416 -2.61 1.48 -7.64
N MET A 417 -3.86 1.85 -7.40
CA MET A 417 -4.21 3.24 -7.14
C MET A 417 -3.34 3.80 -6.01
N MET A 418 -2.79 5.00 -6.20
CA MET A 418 -2.03 5.68 -5.18
C MET A 418 -2.92 5.97 -3.97
N THR A 419 -2.40 5.69 -2.79
CA THR A 419 -3.04 6.06 -1.53
C THR A 419 -2.88 7.56 -1.28
N PRO A 420 -3.78 8.20 -0.50
CA PRO A 420 -3.62 9.62 -0.19
C PRO A 420 -2.26 9.93 0.46
N LEU A 421 -1.73 9.01 1.28
CA LEU A 421 -0.40 9.18 1.90
C LEU A 421 0.72 9.24 0.84
N GLN A 422 0.64 8.44 -0.22
CA GLN A 422 1.61 8.51 -1.32
C GLN A 422 1.46 9.82 -2.10
N ILE A 423 0.22 10.25 -2.38
CA ILE A 423 -0.06 11.48 -3.14
C ILE A 423 0.49 12.71 -2.41
N ILE A 424 0.26 12.84 -1.10
CA ILE A 424 0.77 14.00 -0.35
C ILE A 424 2.30 13.97 -0.18
N LYS A 425 2.93 12.79 -0.21
CA LYS A 425 4.40 12.65 -0.17
C LYS A 425 5.07 13.00 -1.50
N SER A 426 4.44 12.64 -2.62
CA SER A 426 4.99 12.86 -3.96
C SER A 426 4.56 14.19 -4.57
N ASN A 427 3.47 14.78 -4.07
CA ASN A 427 2.73 15.89 -4.69
C ASN A 427 2.30 15.57 -6.14
N ARG A 428 2.02 14.29 -6.42
CA ARG A 428 1.76 13.76 -7.76
C ARG A 428 0.60 12.77 -7.74
N VAL A 429 -0.04 12.66 -8.91
CA VAL A 429 -1.08 11.67 -9.22
C VAL A 429 -0.80 11.05 -10.58
N SER A 430 -1.26 9.82 -10.80
CA SER A 430 -1.18 9.13 -12.08
C SER A 430 -2.42 9.33 -12.96
N ASN A 431 -3.54 9.73 -12.36
CA ASN A 431 -4.81 9.95 -13.04
C ASN A 431 -5.72 10.91 -12.25
N GLU A 432 -6.83 11.31 -12.87
CA GLU A 432 -7.77 12.27 -12.26
C GLU A 432 -8.58 11.69 -11.08
N THR A 433 -8.81 10.37 -11.05
CA THR A 433 -9.48 9.72 -9.92
C THR A 433 -8.65 9.86 -8.63
N GLU A 434 -7.33 9.77 -8.73
CA GLU A 434 -6.41 10.00 -7.60
C GLU A 434 -6.42 11.47 -7.14
N ARG A 435 -6.64 12.42 -8.05
CA ARG A 435 -6.82 13.84 -7.68
C ARG A 435 -8.07 14.04 -6.81
N GLN A 436 -9.19 13.45 -7.23
CA GLN A 436 -10.44 13.49 -6.47
C GLN A 436 -10.31 12.74 -5.13
N LEU A 437 -9.58 11.63 -5.11
CA LEU A 437 -9.25 10.89 -3.89
C LEU A 437 -8.49 11.80 -2.90
N ALA A 438 -7.47 12.52 -3.37
CA ALA A 438 -6.67 13.43 -2.55
C ALA A 438 -7.49 14.62 -2.02
N GLU A 439 -8.36 15.20 -2.85
CA GLU A 439 -9.30 16.25 -2.45
C GLU A 439 -10.19 15.78 -1.29
N ARG A 440 -10.83 14.61 -1.46
CA ARG A 440 -11.70 14.02 -0.42
C ARG A 440 -10.91 13.70 0.85
N ALA A 441 -9.67 13.22 0.73
CA ALA A 441 -8.80 12.97 1.88
C ALA A 441 -8.54 14.27 2.67
N ALA A 442 -8.24 15.38 1.99
CA ALA A 442 -8.04 16.67 2.64
C ALA A 442 -9.28 17.17 3.36
N LEU A 443 -10.46 17.08 2.73
CA LEU A 443 -11.73 17.44 3.37
C LEU A 443 -12.01 16.58 4.61
N ARG A 444 -11.88 15.25 4.50
CA ARG A 444 -12.08 14.32 5.61
C ARG A 444 -11.09 14.53 6.75
N ALA A 445 -9.82 14.84 6.46
CA ALA A 445 -8.81 15.15 7.47
C ALA A 445 -9.16 16.40 8.29
N LEU A 446 -9.93 17.32 7.71
CA LEU A 446 -10.43 18.52 8.36
C LEU A 446 -11.82 18.34 9.01
N GLY A 447 -12.42 17.16 8.88
CA GLY A 447 -13.73 16.82 9.44
C GLY A 447 -14.91 17.16 8.53
N TYR A 448 -14.65 17.51 7.27
CA TYR A 448 -15.68 17.76 6.26
C TYR A 448 -15.99 16.51 5.45
N LYS A 449 -17.21 16.49 4.91
CA LYS A 449 -17.68 15.47 3.96
C LYS A 449 -17.26 15.76 2.53
#